data_AF-A0A970TG09-F1
#
_entry.id   AF-A0A970TG09-F1
#
_cell.length_a   1.000
_cell.length_b   1.000
_cell.length_c   1.000
_cell.angle_alpha   90.00
_cell.angle_beta   90.00
_cell.angle_gamma   90.00
#
_symmetry.space_group_name_H-M   'P 1'
#
loop_
_entity.id
_entity.type
_entity.pdbx_description
1 polymer ?
#
loop_
_entity_poly.entity_id
_entity_poly.type
_entity_poly.pdbx_seq_one_letter_code
_entity_poly.pdbx_strand_id
1 'polypeptide(L)'
;AGRVIIEPSSEKGRIKLLSIERSTGVPRYRGRIEIAQGDKGLIIVNELPLEEYLYAVIPSEMPTYYGLEPLKVQAVCARSYAYRHLMANSLSGYGAHVDDSVSYQVYNNIEENEDSILAVKDTYGKVVEFDGEIITAYYFSTSCGHTTSVEYVWANGVATPYLSGRLLSVEEVDSQDAMSERNSIYSDLTKEENFRSFILDQNYDTYDSAFSWYRWYVTIETSDIKNIINEKLAGRYRANPELIKTLVSGGPLDQDALYESQPVETVGDIVNIFVGTRGIGGIIYELIIEGSERTIKVQTEYNIRALLSPSKDTVYRQDEDGVDSLSLLPSAFFFIDNNMEDGKLESISITGGGYGHGVGMSQNGVKSLSDAGKKYEEIIKYFYKGTDIGFIYE
;
A
#
# COMPACT_ATOMS: atom_id res chain seq x y z
N ALA A 1 -13.99 21.12 25.51
CA ALA A 1 -15.04 20.08 25.47
C ALA A 1 -14.77 19.06 26.57
N GLY A 2 -15.81 18.48 27.18
CA GLY A 2 -15.62 17.42 28.18
C GLY A 2 -15.14 16.13 27.52
N ARG A 3 -14.25 15.39 28.20
CA ARG A 3 -13.80 14.04 27.83
C ARG A 3 -14.40 13.05 28.83
N VAL A 4 -14.96 11.95 28.34
CA VAL A 4 -15.42 10.83 29.17
C VAL A 4 -14.41 9.70 29.05
N ILE A 5 -13.92 9.22 30.18
CA ILE A 5 -12.96 8.11 30.24
C ILE A 5 -13.69 6.88 30.76
N ILE A 6 -13.57 5.78 30.02
CA ILE A 6 -14.08 4.45 30.39
C ILE A 6 -12.87 3.56 30.61
N GLU A 7 -12.73 3.05 31.84
CA GLU A 7 -11.63 2.18 32.27
C GLU A 7 -12.21 0.89 32.86
N PRO A 8 -11.67 -0.30 32.50
CA PRO A 8 -12.08 -1.54 33.12
C PRO A 8 -11.64 -1.57 34.60
N SER A 9 -12.45 -2.19 35.46
CA SER A 9 -12.09 -2.37 36.88
C SER A 9 -10.96 -3.39 37.12
N SER A 10 -10.50 -4.09 36.09
CA SER A 10 -9.41 -5.05 36.16
C SER A 10 -8.50 -4.92 34.94
N GLU A 11 -7.20 -5.19 35.11
CA GLU A 11 -6.21 -5.12 34.02
C GLU A 11 -6.53 -6.08 32.85
N LYS A 12 -7.21 -7.21 33.15
CA LYS A 12 -7.67 -8.16 32.13
C LYS A 12 -9.03 -7.79 31.53
N GLY A 13 -9.66 -6.74 32.03
CA GLY A 13 -10.91 -6.23 31.51
C GLY A 13 -10.77 -5.79 30.05
N ARG A 14 -11.90 -5.82 29.33
CA ARG A 14 -11.99 -5.35 27.95
C ARG A 14 -13.23 -4.49 27.78
N ILE A 15 -13.12 -3.46 26.96
CA ILE A 15 -14.25 -2.57 26.62
C ILE A 15 -14.78 -2.99 25.25
N LYS A 16 -16.11 -3.06 25.10
CA LYS A 16 -16.76 -3.34 23.82
C LYS A 16 -17.45 -2.09 23.30
N LEU A 17 -17.28 -1.81 22.01
CA LEU A 17 -18.01 -0.77 21.30
C LEU A 17 -19.12 -1.44 20.48
N LEU A 18 -20.33 -1.52 21.07
CA LEU A 18 -21.43 -2.31 20.53
C LEU A 18 -21.98 -1.83 19.17
N SER A 19 -21.66 -0.59 18.79
CA SER A 19 -22.05 0.03 17.51
C SER A 19 -21.00 -0.13 16.41
N ILE A 20 -19.91 -0.86 16.68
CA ILE A 20 -18.83 -1.12 15.71
C ILE A 20 -18.78 -2.62 15.45
N GLU A 21 -18.65 -2.97 14.17
CA GLU A 21 -18.44 -4.34 13.70
C GLU A 21 -17.12 -4.41 12.93
N ARG A 22 -16.36 -5.46 13.20
CA ARG A 22 -15.10 -5.81 12.56
C ARG A 22 -15.19 -7.22 11.98
N SER A 23 -14.15 -7.70 11.31
CA SER A 23 -14.16 -9.04 10.70
C SER A 23 -14.45 -10.17 11.69
N THR A 24 -14.13 -10.01 12.97
CA THR A 24 -14.45 -10.99 14.05
C THR A 24 -15.64 -10.60 14.92
N GLY A 25 -16.50 -9.68 14.45
CA GLY A 25 -17.69 -9.20 15.16
C GLY A 25 -17.43 -7.94 16.00
N VAL A 26 -18.08 -7.84 17.16
CA VAL A 26 -17.97 -6.66 18.05
C VAL A 26 -16.57 -6.61 18.68
N PRO A 27 -15.76 -5.57 18.42
CA PRO A 27 -14.38 -5.50 18.88
C PRO A 27 -14.27 -5.34 20.40
N ARG A 28 -13.16 -5.84 20.94
CA ARG A 28 -12.82 -5.81 22.37
C ARG A 28 -11.50 -5.07 22.54
N TYR A 29 -11.50 -4.00 23.32
CA TYR A 29 -10.34 -3.13 23.48
C TYR A 29 -9.67 -3.33 24.85
N ARG A 30 -8.34 -3.34 24.84
CA ARG A 30 -7.48 -3.23 26.03
C ARG A 30 -7.40 -1.78 26.51
N GLY A 31 -6.80 -1.58 27.68
CA GLY A 31 -6.58 -0.25 28.23
C GLY A 31 -7.90 0.50 28.46
N ARG A 32 -7.92 1.77 28.11
CA ARG A 32 -9.06 2.66 28.32
C ARG A 32 -9.59 3.24 27.03
N ILE A 33 -10.84 3.65 27.06
CA ILE A 33 -11.49 4.37 25.97
C ILE A 33 -11.78 5.79 26.44
N GLU A 34 -11.26 6.77 25.71
CA GLU A 34 -11.66 8.15 25.83
C GLU A 34 -12.69 8.50 24.75
N ILE A 35 -13.75 9.19 25.14
CA ILE A 35 -14.80 9.66 24.25
C ILE A 35 -14.90 11.18 24.37
N ALA A 36 -14.81 11.86 23.22
CA ALA A 36 -14.99 13.29 23.10
C ALA A 36 -16.00 13.63 22.00
N GLN A 37 -16.64 14.78 22.10
CA GLN A 37 -17.45 15.32 21.00
C GLN A 37 -16.53 16.02 19.99
N GLY A 38 -16.67 15.66 18.72
CA GLY A 38 -16.07 16.35 17.57
C GLY A 38 -17.12 16.93 16.63
N ASP A 39 -16.68 17.66 15.61
CA ASP A 39 -17.56 18.41 14.70
C ASP A 39 -18.51 17.52 13.88
N LYS A 40 -18.13 16.26 13.64
CA LYS A 40 -18.86 15.29 12.83
C LYS A 40 -19.44 14.11 13.62
N GLY A 41 -19.33 14.12 14.95
CA GLY A 41 -19.76 13.00 15.79
C GLY A 41 -18.89 12.81 17.01
N LEU A 42 -18.71 11.55 17.42
CA LEU A 42 -17.85 11.20 18.54
C LEU A 42 -16.45 10.87 18.06
N ILE A 43 -15.45 11.36 18.78
CA ILE A 43 -14.07 10.90 18.68
C ILE A 43 -13.89 9.85 19.77
N ILE A 44 -13.43 8.66 19.38
CA ILE A 44 -13.17 7.54 20.28
C ILE A 44 -11.68 7.24 20.21
N VAL A 45 -10.97 7.41 21.32
CA VAL A 45 -9.52 7.12 21.40
C VAL A 45 -9.32 5.93 22.32
N ASN A 46 -8.66 4.89 21.81
CA ASN A 46 -8.18 3.80 22.65
C ASN A 46 -6.76 4.09 23.13
N GLU A 47 -6.61 4.27 24.44
CA GLU A 47 -5.31 4.47 25.08
C GLU A 47 -4.88 3.19 25.80
N LEU A 48 -3.70 2.68 25.41
CA LEU A 48 -3.12 1.43 25.87
C LEU A 48 -1.59 1.44 25.67
N PRO A 49 -0.84 0.57 26.36
CA PRO A 49 0.59 0.42 26.13
C PRO A 49 0.90 -0.01 24.69
N LEU A 50 2.00 0.49 24.12
CA LEU A 50 2.43 0.18 22.76
C LEU A 50 2.49 -1.33 22.47
N GLU A 51 3.04 -2.11 23.39
CA GLU A 51 3.15 -3.56 23.24
C GLU A 51 1.78 -4.25 23.21
N GLU A 52 0.80 -3.75 23.96
CA GLU A 52 -0.57 -4.28 23.93
C GLU A 52 -1.34 -3.86 22.69
N TYR A 53 -1.03 -2.69 22.14
CA TYR A 53 -1.55 -2.26 20.83
C TYR A 53 -1.14 -3.25 19.73
N LEU A 54 0.13 -3.68 19.75
CA LEU A 54 0.65 -4.62 18.74
C LEU A 54 -0.02 -6.00 18.75
N TYR A 55 -0.55 -6.45 19.89
CA TYR A 55 -1.28 -7.73 19.97
C TYR A 55 -2.48 -7.80 19.02
N ALA A 56 -3.12 -6.65 18.73
CA ALA A 56 -4.25 -6.59 17.80
C ALA A 56 -3.90 -5.96 16.44
N VAL A 57 -2.72 -5.35 16.28
CA VAL A 57 -2.20 -4.96 14.96
C VAL A 57 -1.74 -6.19 14.17
N ILE A 58 -0.90 -7.02 14.78
CA ILE A 58 -0.30 -8.17 14.08
C ILE A 58 -1.34 -9.06 13.39
N PRO A 59 -2.36 -9.60 14.08
CA PRO A 59 -3.32 -10.50 13.43
C PRO A 59 -4.24 -9.75 12.45
N SER A 60 -4.37 -8.43 12.57
CA SER A 60 -5.16 -7.60 11.65
C SER A 60 -4.40 -7.27 10.37
N GLU A 61 -3.07 -7.33 10.39
CA GLU A 61 -2.18 -7.04 9.27
C GLU A 61 -1.66 -8.30 8.58
N MET A 62 -1.25 -9.30 9.36
CA MET A 62 -0.61 -10.52 8.88
C MET A 62 -1.34 -11.75 9.44
N PRO A 63 -1.70 -12.73 8.59
CA PRO A 63 -2.35 -13.95 9.05
C PRO A 63 -1.46 -14.73 10.02
N THR A 64 -1.97 -15.08 11.20
CA THR A 64 -1.14 -15.73 12.24
C THR A 64 -0.69 -17.14 11.89
N TYR A 65 -1.39 -17.81 10.95
CA TYR A 65 -0.95 -19.10 10.42
C TYR A 65 0.34 -19.01 9.57
N TYR A 66 0.88 -17.82 9.33
CA TYR A 66 2.19 -17.65 8.69
C TYR A 66 3.35 -18.13 9.57
N GLY A 67 3.11 -18.31 10.87
CA GLY A 67 4.10 -18.82 11.81
C GLY A 67 4.86 -17.70 12.52
N LEU A 68 5.69 -18.09 13.50
CA LEU A 68 6.25 -17.15 14.47
C LEU A 68 7.26 -16.17 13.87
N GLU A 69 8.12 -16.58 12.93
CA GLU A 69 9.14 -15.69 12.32
C GLU A 69 8.49 -14.54 11.52
N PRO A 70 7.50 -14.77 10.62
CA PRO A 70 6.76 -13.69 9.97
C PRO A 70 6.09 -12.72 10.96
N LEU A 71 5.48 -13.25 12.02
CA LEU A 71 4.83 -12.40 13.02
C LEU A 71 5.85 -11.57 13.81
N LYS A 72 7.07 -12.07 14.02
CA LYS A 72 8.17 -11.29 14.61
C LYS A 72 8.61 -10.16 13.69
N VAL A 73 8.71 -10.40 12.38
CA VAL A 73 8.98 -9.35 11.40
C VAL A 73 7.91 -8.27 11.48
N GLN A 74 6.62 -8.66 11.40
CA GLN A 74 5.50 -7.72 11.48
C GLN A 74 5.51 -6.96 12.81
N ALA A 75 5.80 -7.60 13.93
CA ALA A 75 5.88 -6.97 15.26
C ALA A 75 6.91 -5.83 15.30
N VAL A 76 8.13 -6.09 14.84
CA VAL A 76 9.23 -5.10 14.85
C VAL A 76 8.94 -3.94 13.90
N CYS A 77 8.43 -4.22 12.70
CA CYS A 77 8.05 -3.18 11.73
C CYS A 77 6.89 -2.33 12.24
N ALA A 78 5.84 -2.96 12.75
CA ALA A 78 4.67 -2.28 13.30
C ALA A 78 5.03 -1.43 14.53
N ARG A 79 5.93 -1.91 15.40
CA ARG A 79 6.44 -1.13 16.54
C ARG A 79 7.19 0.11 16.08
N SER A 80 8.07 -0.03 15.10
CA SER A 80 8.86 1.08 14.54
C SER A 80 7.94 2.15 13.93
N TYR A 81 6.93 1.72 13.17
CA TYR A 81 5.93 2.60 12.58
C TYR A 81 5.13 3.34 13.67
N ALA A 82 4.56 2.63 14.64
CA ALA A 82 3.80 3.24 15.73
C ALA A 82 4.65 4.20 16.56
N TYR A 83 5.91 3.86 16.85
CA TYR A 83 6.83 4.70 17.59
C TYR A 83 7.13 6.02 16.85
N ARG A 84 7.38 5.97 15.54
CA ARG A 84 7.57 7.19 14.73
C ARG A 84 6.35 8.11 14.77
N HIS A 85 5.14 7.56 14.75
CA HIS A 85 3.90 8.35 14.81
C HIS A 85 3.62 8.91 16.21
N LEU A 86 3.96 8.16 17.27
CA LEU A 86 3.97 8.66 18.64
C LEU A 86 4.87 9.91 18.77
N MET A 87 6.06 9.88 18.18
CA MET A 87 7.00 11.01 18.22
C MET A 87 6.60 12.17 17.31
N ALA A 88 6.01 11.89 16.14
CA ALA A 88 5.56 12.93 15.21
C ALA A 88 4.36 13.73 15.73
N ASN A 89 3.51 13.12 16.57
CA ASN A 89 2.37 13.76 17.21
C ASN A 89 1.40 14.45 16.22
N SER A 90 1.26 13.87 15.02
CA SER A 90 0.51 14.42 13.89
C SER A 90 -1.01 14.47 14.14
N LEU A 91 -1.52 13.59 15.00
CA LEU A 91 -2.93 13.48 15.36
C LEU A 91 -3.27 14.12 16.72
N SER A 92 -2.40 14.99 17.23
CA SER A 92 -2.61 15.72 18.50
C SER A 92 -3.94 16.46 18.58
N GLY A 93 -4.47 16.95 17.46
CA GLY A 93 -5.81 17.58 17.39
C GLY A 93 -6.96 16.65 17.79
N TYR A 94 -6.78 15.34 17.63
CA TYR A 94 -7.71 14.30 18.08
C TYR A 94 -7.36 13.74 19.46
N GLY A 95 -6.21 14.11 20.03
CA GLY A 95 -5.65 13.47 21.21
C GLY A 95 -5.18 12.04 20.97
N ALA A 96 -4.82 11.70 19.73
CA ALA A 96 -4.37 10.37 19.31
C ALA A 96 -2.99 10.44 18.67
N HIS A 97 -2.37 9.27 18.46
CA HIS A 97 -1.05 9.14 17.83
C HIS A 97 -1.12 8.40 16.48
N VAL A 98 -2.03 7.44 16.36
CA VAL A 98 -2.30 6.66 15.15
C VAL A 98 -3.81 6.52 14.95
N ASP A 99 -4.27 6.29 13.73
CA ASP A 99 -5.63 5.85 13.45
C ASP A 99 -5.69 4.34 13.14
N ASP A 100 -6.90 3.77 13.12
CA ASP A 100 -7.16 2.34 12.91
C ASP A 100 -7.55 2.01 11.46
N SER A 101 -6.91 2.70 10.50
CA SER A 101 -7.16 2.55 9.08
C SER A 101 -5.95 2.04 8.30
N VAL A 102 -6.18 1.68 7.04
CA VAL A 102 -5.11 1.36 6.07
C VAL A 102 -4.19 2.53 5.74
N SER A 103 -4.52 3.76 6.17
CA SER A 103 -3.61 4.91 6.05
C SER A 103 -2.52 4.89 7.12
N TYR A 104 -2.73 4.12 8.19
CA TYR A 104 -1.77 3.86 9.26
C TYR A 104 -1.52 2.36 9.38
N GLN A 105 -2.18 1.72 10.34
CA GLN A 105 -2.09 0.28 10.58
C GLN A 105 -3.49 -0.24 10.89
N VAL A 106 -3.83 -1.39 10.32
CA VAL A 106 -5.10 -2.05 10.62
C VAL A 106 -5.03 -2.53 12.08
N TYR A 107 -5.92 -1.99 12.92
CA TYR A 107 -5.95 -2.28 14.34
C TYR A 107 -7.28 -2.91 14.76
N ASN A 108 -7.20 -4.04 15.45
CA ASN A 108 -8.34 -4.74 16.05
C ASN A 108 -9.45 -5.10 15.05
N ASN A 109 -9.07 -5.36 13.80
CA ASN A 109 -9.97 -5.96 12.81
C ASN A 109 -10.10 -7.47 13.02
N ILE A 110 -9.03 -8.10 13.51
CA ILE A 110 -8.95 -9.49 13.97
C ILE A 110 -8.51 -9.50 15.43
N GLU A 111 -9.17 -10.32 16.26
CA GLU A 111 -8.87 -10.45 17.70
C GLU A 111 -7.44 -10.97 17.94
N GLU A 112 -6.79 -10.47 19.01
CA GLU A 112 -5.50 -10.97 19.47
C GLU A 112 -5.53 -12.48 19.78
N ASN A 113 -4.44 -13.18 19.50
CA ASN A 113 -4.28 -14.60 19.82
C ASN A 113 -2.89 -14.92 20.41
N GLU A 114 -2.69 -16.17 20.86
CA GLU A 114 -1.46 -16.58 21.54
C GLU A 114 -0.21 -16.36 20.68
N ASP A 115 -0.29 -16.62 19.36
CA ASP A 115 0.84 -16.44 18.43
C ASP A 115 1.21 -14.97 18.27
N SER A 116 0.22 -14.10 18.08
CA SER A 116 0.45 -12.64 18.00
C SER A 116 1.06 -12.08 19.29
N ILE A 117 0.57 -12.52 20.45
CA ILE A 117 1.09 -12.10 21.75
C ILE A 117 2.52 -12.60 21.95
N LEU A 118 2.80 -13.84 21.57
CA LEU A 118 4.13 -14.43 21.67
C LEU A 118 5.14 -13.71 20.76
N ALA A 119 4.78 -13.41 19.51
CA ALA A 119 5.63 -12.68 18.57
C ALA A 119 6.02 -11.29 19.09
N VAL A 120 5.06 -10.55 19.65
CA VAL A 120 5.32 -9.25 20.29
C VAL A 120 6.24 -9.39 21.48
N LYS A 121 6.01 -10.38 22.35
CA LYS A 121 6.83 -10.61 23.56
C LYS A 121 8.27 -11.03 23.22
N ASP A 122 8.46 -11.91 22.25
CA ASP A 122 9.80 -12.34 21.81
C ASP A 122 10.60 -11.21 21.13
N THR A 123 9.90 -10.18 20.66
CA THR A 123 10.48 -8.98 20.03
C THR A 123 10.26 -7.72 20.86
N TYR A 124 9.97 -7.87 22.15
CA TYR A 124 9.65 -6.77 23.05
C TYR A 124 10.68 -5.65 22.92
N GLY A 125 10.24 -4.42 22.69
CA GLY A 125 11.12 -3.25 22.54
C GLY A 125 11.98 -3.19 21.27
N LYS A 126 12.03 -4.23 20.44
CA LYS A 126 12.84 -4.24 19.21
C LYS A 126 12.20 -3.42 18.10
N VAL A 127 13.00 -2.58 17.47
CA VAL A 127 12.62 -1.68 16.35
C VAL A 127 13.65 -1.77 15.22
N VAL A 128 13.34 -1.17 14.08
CA VAL A 128 14.25 -1.05 12.94
C VAL A 128 14.89 0.34 12.96
N GLU A 129 16.22 0.38 12.91
CA GLU A 129 17.02 1.61 12.95
C GLU A 129 17.87 1.77 11.70
N PHE A 130 18.04 3.01 11.26
CA PHE A 130 18.97 3.42 10.21
C PHE A 130 19.73 4.65 10.69
N ASP A 131 21.07 4.59 10.67
CA ASP A 131 21.94 5.67 11.16
C ASP A 131 21.59 6.17 12.59
N GLY A 132 21.22 5.24 13.48
CA GLY A 132 20.87 5.52 14.88
C GLY A 132 19.46 6.11 15.08
N GLU A 133 18.68 6.24 14.01
CA GLU A 133 17.30 6.73 14.06
C GLU A 133 16.30 5.62 13.72
N ILE A 134 15.21 5.53 14.46
CA ILE A 134 14.14 4.56 14.20
C ILE A 134 13.45 4.93 12.88
N ILE A 135 13.30 3.97 11.98
CA ILE A 135 12.71 4.23 10.66
C ILE A 135 11.18 4.21 10.68
N THR A 136 10.56 4.87 9.70
CA THR A 136 9.16 4.58 9.35
C THR A 136 9.12 3.31 8.50
N ALA A 137 8.88 2.17 9.15
CA ALA A 137 8.83 0.88 8.48
C ALA A 137 7.48 0.66 7.76
N TYR A 138 7.36 1.15 6.52
CA TYR A 138 6.19 0.89 5.68
C TYR A 138 6.13 -0.57 5.24
N TYR A 139 4.92 -1.12 5.14
CA TYR A 139 4.68 -2.49 4.70
C TYR A 139 3.35 -2.60 3.95
N PHE A 140 3.21 -3.63 3.13
CA PHE A 140 2.04 -3.87 2.28
C PHE A 140 1.84 -5.39 2.06
N SER A 141 0.69 -5.77 1.50
CA SER A 141 0.30 -7.18 1.35
C SER A 141 1.22 -7.96 0.41
N THR A 142 1.18 -7.65 -0.88
CA THR A 142 1.79 -8.50 -1.93
C THR A 142 2.48 -7.63 -2.94
N SER A 143 3.71 -7.99 -3.35
CA SER A 143 4.40 -7.27 -4.43
C SER A 143 4.01 -7.81 -5.81
N CYS A 144 4.31 -7.06 -6.87
CA CYS A 144 4.31 -7.62 -8.22
C CYS A 144 5.58 -8.44 -8.53
N GLY A 145 6.41 -8.70 -7.51
CA GLY A 145 7.77 -9.25 -7.61
C GLY A 145 8.87 -8.20 -7.45
N HIS A 146 8.48 -6.93 -7.26
CA HIS A 146 9.40 -5.82 -7.01
C HIS A 146 8.77 -4.86 -5.98
N THR A 147 9.58 -4.29 -5.09
CA THR A 147 9.17 -3.14 -4.24
C THR A 147 9.40 -1.83 -4.97
N THR A 148 8.86 -0.70 -4.50
CA THR A 148 9.15 0.60 -5.10
C THR A 148 9.78 1.56 -4.09
N SER A 149 10.30 2.67 -4.61
CA SER A 149 10.86 3.74 -3.79
C SER A 149 9.78 4.71 -3.30
N VAL A 150 9.94 5.21 -2.07
CA VAL A 150 9.01 6.12 -1.37
C VAL A 150 8.64 7.38 -2.18
N GLU A 151 9.56 7.92 -2.97
CA GLU A 151 9.37 9.13 -3.79
C GLU A 151 8.35 8.97 -4.92
N TYR A 152 8.03 7.74 -5.32
CA TYR A 152 7.03 7.46 -6.36
C TYR A 152 5.64 7.17 -5.80
N VAL A 153 5.47 7.16 -4.47
CA VAL A 153 4.19 6.79 -3.82
C VAL A 153 3.49 7.97 -3.19
N TRP A 154 4.22 8.83 -2.49
CA TRP A 154 3.64 9.96 -1.75
C TRP A 154 4.06 11.31 -2.33
N ALA A 155 3.18 12.32 -2.21
CA ALA A 155 3.36 13.65 -2.80
C ALA A 155 4.69 14.33 -2.44
N ASN A 156 5.15 14.12 -1.21
CA ASN A 156 6.38 14.68 -0.66
C ASN A 156 7.37 13.57 -0.31
N GLY A 157 7.30 12.43 -1.00
CA GLY A 157 8.22 11.32 -0.80
C GLY A 157 9.64 11.78 -1.13
N VAL A 158 10.53 11.70 -0.14
CA VAL A 158 11.95 12.00 -0.30
C VAL A 158 12.70 10.69 -0.44
N ALA A 159 13.56 10.59 -1.44
CA ALA A 159 14.41 9.42 -1.65
C ALA A 159 15.08 9.01 -0.33
N THR A 160 14.72 7.82 0.16
CA THR A 160 15.11 7.32 1.47
C THR A 160 15.87 6.01 1.28
N PRO A 161 17.15 5.90 1.68
CA PRO A 161 18.01 4.77 1.33
C PRO A 161 17.46 3.38 1.70
N TYR A 162 16.75 3.27 2.83
CA TYR A 162 16.17 2.01 3.30
C TYR A 162 14.76 1.73 2.75
N LEU A 163 14.20 2.64 1.93
CA LEU A 163 12.91 2.51 1.24
C LEU A 163 13.09 2.68 -0.27
N SER A 164 14.09 2.02 -0.84
CA SER A 164 14.33 1.95 -2.29
C SER A 164 13.71 0.69 -2.88
N GLY A 165 13.20 0.79 -4.12
CA GLY A 165 12.69 -0.38 -4.82
C GLY A 165 13.75 -1.46 -5.06
N ARG A 166 13.32 -2.72 -4.97
CA ARG A 166 14.15 -3.92 -5.08
C ARG A 166 13.39 -5.07 -5.74
N LEU A 167 14.05 -5.77 -6.65
CA LEU A 167 13.59 -7.03 -7.22
C LEU A 167 13.64 -8.14 -6.16
N LEU A 168 12.50 -8.81 -5.96
CA LEU A 168 12.34 -9.84 -4.93
C LEU A 168 12.65 -11.24 -5.46
N SER A 169 13.73 -11.37 -6.24
CA SER A 169 14.15 -12.63 -6.87
C SER A 169 14.44 -13.72 -5.83
N VAL A 170 14.04 -14.96 -6.14
CA VAL A 170 14.28 -16.14 -5.29
C VAL A 170 15.70 -16.71 -5.41
N GLU A 171 16.46 -16.31 -6.43
CA GLU A 171 17.84 -16.77 -6.66
C GLU A 171 18.84 -15.65 -6.37
N GLU A 172 19.91 -15.96 -5.62
CA GLU A 172 21.04 -15.03 -5.45
C GLU A 172 21.79 -14.87 -6.78
N VAL A 173 22.12 -13.62 -7.11
CA VAL A 173 22.79 -13.21 -8.35
C VAL A 173 24.23 -13.71 -8.36
N ASP A 174 24.47 -14.99 -8.64
CA ASP A 174 25.83 -15.54 -8.72
C ASP A 174 26.09 -16.48 -9.90
N SER A 175 25.24 -16.45 -10.95
CA SER A 175 25.47 -17.21 -12.18
C SER A 175 25.47 -16.33 -13.44
N GLN A 176 26.53 -16.45 -14.25
CA GLN A 176 26.73 -15.79 -15.56
C GLN A 176 25.81 -16.33 -16.67
N ASP A 177 24.59 -16.73 -16.33
CA ASP A 177 23.60 -17.32 -17.24
C ASP A 177 22.49 -16.33 -17.61
N ALA A 178 21.59 -16.71 -18.53
CA ALA A 178 20.44 -15.90 -18.97
C ALA A 178 19.56 -15.34 -17.83
N MET A 179 19.62 -15.93 -16.64
CA MET A 179 18.99 -15.39 -15.42
C MET A 179 19.62 -14.07 -14.98
N SER A 180 20.94 -13.88 -15.14
CA SER A 180 21.62 -12.60 -14.89
C SER A 180 21.16 -11.50 -15.85
N GLU A 181 20.85 -11.84 -17.10
CA GLU A 181 20.33 -10.86 -18.07
C GLU A 181 18.90 -10.46 -17.72
N ARG A 182 18.01 -11.43 -17.44
CA ARG A 182 16.65 -11.16 -16.95
C ARG A 182 16.67 -10.35 -15.65
N ASN A 183 17.51 -10.71 -14.68
CA ASN A 183 17.67 -9.95 -13.43
C ASN A 183 18.14 -8.52 -13.69
N SER A 184 19.08 -8.32 -14.63
CA SER A 184 19.52 -6.99 -15.01
C SER A 184 18.38 -6.16 -15.59
N ILE A 185 17.55 -6.74 -16.47
CA ILE A 185 16.39 -6.06 -17.06
C ILE A 185 15.32 -5.78 -16.00
N TYR A 186 15.01 -6.77 -15.16
CA TYR A 186 13.95 -6.69 -14.16
C TYR A 186 14.33 -5.92 -12.90
N SER A 187 15.61 -5.57 -12.74
CA SER A 187 16.08 -4.66 -11.68
C SER A 187 15.70 -3.19 -11.93
N ASP A 188 15.34 -2.84 -13.16
CA ASP A 188 14.87 -1.50 -13.54
C ASP A 188 13.65 -1.59 -14.47
N LEU A 189 12.48 -1.42 -13.86
CA LEU A 189 11.18 -1.45 -14.51
C LEU A 189 10.63 -0.04 -14.82
N THR A 190 11.50 0.98 -14.90
CA THR A 190 11.09 2.34 -15.30
C THR A 190 10.59 2.43 -16.74
N LYS A 191 11.00 1.47 -17.59
CA LYS A 191 10.58 1.37 -19.00
C LYS A 191 9.35 0.49 -19.16
N GLU A 192 8.40 0.95 -19.98
CA GLU A 192 7.15 0.23 -20.26
C GLU A 192 7.39 -1.17 -20.80
N GLU A 193 8.35 -1.32 -21.73
CA GLU A 193 8.63 -2.63 -22.34
C GLU A 193 9.20 -3.62 -21.31
N ASN A 194 10.11 -3.17 -20.45
CA ASN A 194 10.68 -4.00 -19.38
C ASN A 194 9.60 -4.44 -18.39
N PHE A 195 8.74 -3.50 -17.96
CA PHE A 195 7.64 -3.80 -17.04
C PHE A 195 6.65 -4.80 -17.66
N ARG A 196 6.24 -4.57 -18.91
CA ARG A 196 5.32 -5.46 -19.62
C ARG A 196 5.91 -6.87 -19.77
N SER A 197 7.18 -6.98 -20.14
CA SER A 197 7.89 -8.27 -20.19
C SER A 197 7.93 -8.95 -18.83
N PHE A 198 8.20 -8.22 -17.75
CA PHE A 198 8.26 -8.76 -16.39
C PHE A 198 6.90 -9.27 -15.88
N ILE A 199 5.82 -8.52 -16.11
CA ILE A 199 4.47 -8.94 -15.70
C ILE A 199 4.01 -10.19 -16.46
N LEU A 200 4.37 -10.32 -17.73
CA LEU A 200 3.99 -11.43 -18.60
C LEU A 200 4.93 -12.65 -18.49
N ASP A 201 6.09 -12.55 -17.85
CA ASP A 201 7.04 -13.65 -17.70
C ASP A 201 6.58 -14.65 -16.62
N GLN A 202 5.89 -15.70 -17.06
CA GLN A 202 5.42 -16.79 -16.20
C GLN A 202 6.55 -17.73 -15.74
N ASN A 203 7.78 -17.57 -16.24
CA ASN A 203 8.93 -18.42 -15.92
C ASN A 203 9.98 -17.67 -15.07
N TYR A 204 9.55 -16.63 -14.34
CA TYR A 204 10.39 -15.86 -13.45
C TYR A 204 9.75 -15.75 -12.07
N ASP A 205 10.30 -16.51 -11.13
CA ASP A 205 9.79 -16.57 -9.77
C ASP A 205 10.42 -15.50 -8.87
N THR A 206 9.57 -14.88 -8.07
CA THR A 206 9.93 -13.98 -6.99
C THR A 206 9.30 -14.49 -5.69
N TYR A 207 9.71 -13.94 -4.56
CA TYR A 207 9.18 -14.38 -3.26
C TYR A 207 7.66 -14.21 -3.13
N ASP A 208 7.01 -13.37 -3.93
CA ASP A 208 5.55 -13.21 -3.92
C ASP A 208 4.81 -14.12 -4.93
N SER A 209 5.50 -14.85 -5.81
CA SER A 209 4.90 -15.54 -6.97
C SER A 209 3.78 -16.53 -6.62
N ALA A 210 3.80 -17.12 -5.43
CA ALA A 210 2.82 -18.13 -5.02
C ALA A 210 1.47 -17.56 -4.54
N PHE A 211 1.36 -16.23 -4.38
CA PHE A 211 0.18 -15.61 -3.75
C PHE A 211 -0.81 -15.03 -4.76
N SER A 212 -2.11 -15.17 -4.51
CA SER A 212 -3.17 -14.86 -5.47
C SER A 212 -3.12 -13.45 -6.07
N TRP A 213 -2.72 -12.45 -5.28
CA TRP A 213 -2.59 -11.07 -5.76
C TRP A 213 -1.28 -10.76 -6.51
N TYR A 214 -0.37 -11.74 -6.69
CA TYR A 214 0.89 -11.53 -7.39
C TYR A 214 0.69 -11.06 -8.84
N ARG A 215 -0.34 -11.59 -9.51
CA ARG A 215 -0.84 -11.11 -10.80
C ARG A 215 -2.35 -10.94 -10.74
N TRP A 216 -2.86 -10.00 -11.52
CA TRP A 216 -4.29 -9.78 -11.69
C TRP A 216 -4.57 -9.07 -13.01
N TYR A 217 -5.80 -9.21 -13.50
CA TYR A 217 -6.28 -8.50 -14.67
C TYR A 217 -7.75 -8.06 -14.52
N VAL A 218 -8.12 -7.01 -15.24
CA VAL A 218 -9.49 -6.49 -15.32
C VAL A 218 -9.69 -5.75 -16.63
N THR A 219 -10.88 -5.84 -17.21
CA THR A 219 -11.30 -5.00 -18.34
C THR A 219 -12.35 -4.01 -17.84
N ILE A 220 -12.19 -2.73 -18.16
CA ILE A 220 -13.09 -1.66 -17.71
C ILE A 220 -13.58 -0.88 -18.93
N GLU A 221 -14.90 -0.77 -19.07
CA GLU A 221 -15.54 0.03 -20.12
C GLU A 221 -15.29 1.53 -19.90
N THR A 222 -15.08 2.28 -20.98
CA THR A 222 -14.83 3.73 -20.91
C THR A 222 -16.00 4.49 -20.28
N SER A 223 -17.22 3.99 -20.45
CA SER A 223 -18.41 4.55 -19.80
C SER A 223 -18.33 4.48 -18.27
N ASP A 224 -17.74 3.41 -17.73
CA ASP A 224 -17.55 3.25 -16.29
C ASP A 224 -16.35 4.07 -15.78
N ILE A 225 -15.26 4.13 -16.53
CA ILE A 225 -14.14 5.04 -16.23
C ILE A 225 -14.64 6.49 -16.15
N LYS A 226 -15.44 6.93 -17.13
CA LYS A 226 -16.06 8.26 -17.13
C LYS A 226 -16.89 8.49 -15.87
N ASN A 227 -17.70 7.51 -15.47
CA ASN A 227 -18.52 7.62 -14.27
C ASN A 227 -17.66 7.76 -13.01
N ILE A 228 -16.62 6.94 -12.87
CA ILE A 228 -15.67 6.96 -11.75
C ILE A 228 -14.94 8.31 -11.68
N ILE A 229 -14.47 8.82 -12.83
CA ILE A 229 -13.80 10.13 -12.90
C ILE A 229 -14.76 11.24 -12.45
N ASN A 230 -15.97 11.28 -12.99
CA ASN A 230 -16.95 12.31 -12.62
C ASN A 230 -17.33 12.25 -11.12
N GLU A 231 -17.30 11.05 -10.53
CA GLU A 231 -17.55 10.87 -9.10
C GLU A 231 -16.37 11.34 -8.23
N LYS A 232 -15.14 10.96 -8.59
CA LYS A 232 -13.99 11.03 -7.68
C LYS A 232 -13.02 12.18 -7.97
N LEU A 233 -12.91 12.66 -9.21
CA LEU A 233 -11.86 13.59 -9.66
C LEU A 233 -11.84 14.89 -8.85
N ALA A 234 -12.99 15.53 -8.67
CA ALA A 234 -13.08 16.77 -7.90
C ALA A 234 -12.62 16.57 -6.44
N GLY A 235 -12.96 15.43 -5.84
CA GLY A 235 -12.54 15.06 -4.49
C GLY A 235 -11.04 14.78 -4.39
N ARG A 236 -10.46 14.14 -5.40
CA ARG A 236 -9.00 13.88 -5.46
C ARG A 236 -8.21 15.16 -5.70
N TYR A 237 -8.67 16.02 -6.62
CA TYR A 237 -8.06 17.32 -6.86
C TYR A 237 -8.05 18.17 -5.58
N ARG A 238 -9.18 18.29 -4.87
CA ARG A 238 -9.24 19.05 -3.60
C ARG A 238 -8.33 18.49 -2.51
N ALA A 239 -8.10 17.17 -2.49
CA ALA A 239 -7.23 16.55 -1.50
C ALA A 239 -5.75 16.88 -1.74
N ASN A 240 -5.32 16.96 -3.00
CA ASN A 240 -3.98 17.39 -3.36
C ASN A 240 -3.93 18.01 -4.77
N PRO A 241 -4.13 19.34 -4.89
CA PRO A 241 -4.22 20.02 -6.20
C PRO A 241 -2.95 19.90 -7.06
N GLU A 242 -1.80 19.67 -6.44
CA GLU A 242 -0.52 19.57 -7.15
C GLU A 242 -0.29 18.20 -7.79
N LEU A 243 -1.11 17.19 -7.48
CA LEU A 243 -0.99 15.85 -8.04
C LEU A 243 -1.96 15.57 -9.20
N ILE A 244 -2.83 16.51 -9.53
CA ILE A 244 -3.74 16.41 -10.68
C ILE A 244 -3.67 17.72 -11.45
N LYS A 245 -3.03 17.67 -12.62
CA LYS A 245 -2.77 18.84 -13.45
C LYS A 245 -3.45 18.71 -14.81
N THR A 246 -3.92 19.81 -15.35
CA THR A 246 -4.57 19.86 -16.66
C THR A 246 -3.57 20.33 -17.72
N LEU A 247 -3.59 19.69 -18.89
CA LEU A 247 -2.78 20.09 -20.04
C LEU A 247 -3.23 21.46 -20.56
N VAL A 248 -2.30 22.40 -20.68
CA VAL A 248 -2.55 23.79 -21.12
C VAL A 248 -1.98 24.03 -22.52
N SER A 249 -0.87 23.38 -22.88
CA SER A 249 -0.27 23.48 -24.23
C SER A 249 0.62 22.28 -24.54
N GLY A 250 0.76 21.96 -25.84
CA GLY A 250 1.50 20.78 -26.32
C GLY A 250 0.60 19.55 -26.44
N GLY A 251 1.17 18.44 -26.91
CA GLY A 251 0.55 17.13 -26.92
C GLY A 251 0.66 16.42 -25.56
N PRO A 252 -0.23 15.46 -25.24
CA PRO A 252 -0.26 14.79 -23.93
C PRO A 252 1.06 14.15 -23.47
N LEU A 253 1.87 13.69 -24.42
CA LEU A 253 3.14 12.99 -24.19
C LEU A 253 4.37 13.80 -24.66
N ASP A 254 4.19 15.05 -25.09
CA ASP A 254 5.29 15.87 -25.55
C ASP A 254 6.21 16.24 -24.38
N GLN A 255 7.53 16.32 -24.63
CA GLN A 255 8.51 16.68 -23.59
C GLN A 255 8.32 18.11 -23.08
N ASP A 256 7.79 19.00 -23.91
CA ASP A 256 7.50 20.41 -23.60
C ASP A 256 6.02 20.65 -23.24
N ALA A 257 5.23 19.58 -23.04
CA ALA A 257 3.84 19.68 -22.60
C ALA A 257 3.73 20.44 -21.27
N LEU A 258 2.90 21.48 -21.24
CA LEU A 258 2.66 22.29 -20.06
C LEU A 258 1.43 21.79 -19.31
N TYR A 259 1.63 21.35 -18.08
CA TYR A 259 0.58 20.92 -17.17
C TYR A 259 0.49 21.86 -15.96
N GLU A 260 -0.70 22.40 -15.69
CA GLU A 260 -0.94 23.32 -14.58
C GLU A 260 -2.02 22.79 -13.61
N SER A 261 -1.90 23.13 -12.33
CA SER A 261 -2.96 22.83 -11.36
C SER A 261 -4.15 23.76 -11.61
N GLN A 262 -5.26 23.17 -12.06
CA GLN A 262 -6.52 23.88 -12.30
C GLN A 262 -7.68 23.04 -11.76
N PRO A 263 -8.68 23.65 -11.10
CA PRO A 263 -9.87 22.93 -10.65
C PRO A 263 -10.49 22.11 -11.78
N VAL A 264 -10.66 20.82 -11.51
CA VAL A 264 -11.15 19.87 -12.50
C VAL A 264 -12.13 18.88 -11.86
N GLU A 265 -13.24 18.67 -12.56
CA GLU A 265 -14.33 17.80 -12.10
C GLU A 265 -14.69 16.73 -13.13
N THR A 266 -14.31 16.93 -14.41
CA THR A 266 -14.54 15.98 -15.51
C THR A 266 -13.45 16.10 -16.58
N VAL A 267 -13.29 15.06 -17.38
CA VAL A 267 -12.50 15.07 -18.62
C VAL A 267 -13.37 14.97 -19.89
N GLY A 268 -14.70 14.85 -19.73
CA GLY A 268 -15.61 14.50 -20.82
C GLY A 268 -15.67 13.00 -21.07
N ASP A 269 -15.81 12.61 -22.34
CA ASP A 269 -15.71 11.22 -22.77
C ASP A 269 -14.25 10.78 -22.82
N ILE A 270 -13.95 9.54 -22.45
CA ILE A 270 -12.58 9.03 -22.45
C ILE A 270 -12.14 8.82 -23.91
N VAL A 271 -11.05 9.48 -24.30
CA VAL A 271 -10.46 9.38 -25.63
C VAL A 271 -9.26 8.45 -25.60
N ASN A 272 -8.38 8.62 -24.62
CA ASN A 272 -7.19 7.79 -24.49
C ASN A 272 -6.64 7.79 -23.05
N ILE A 273 -5.88 6.76 -22.71
CA ILE A 273 -5.18 6.65 -21.43
C ILE A 273 -3.76 6.16 -21.70
N PHE A 274 -2.79 6.84 -21.11
CA PHE A 274 -1.36 6.55 -21.29
C PHE A 274 -0.65 6.46 -19.95
N VAL A 275 0.36 5.60 -19.90
CA VAL A 275 1.37 5.64 -18.84
C VAL A 275 2.39 6.72 -19.20
N GLY A 276 2.54 7.72 -18.34
CA GLY A 276 3.52 8.79 -18.51
C GLY A 276 4.91 8.39 -17.99
N THR A 277 4.99 8.05 -16.70
CA THR A 277 6.27 7.67 -16.07
C THR A 277 6.08 6.57 -15.04
N ARG A 278 7.14 5.78 -14.83
CA ARG A 278 7.21 4.72 -13.82
C ARG A 278 8.38 4.93 -12.86
N GLY A 279 8.23 4.41 -11.64
CA GLY A 279 9.34 4.23 -10.70
C GLY A 279 10.12 2.94 -10.95
N ILE A 280 11.23 2.74 -10.23
CA ILE A 280 12.18 1.62 -10.41
C ILE A 280 11.52 0.23 -10.37
N GLY A 281 10.50 0.04 -9.52
CA GLY A 281 9.75 -1.21 -9.42
C GLY A 281 8.56 -1.32 -10.38
N GLY A 282 8.43 -0.40 -11.33
CA GLY A 282 7.38 -0.41 -12.34
C GLY A 282 6.06 0.21 -11.89
N ILE A 283 6.02 0.82 -10.69
CA ILE A 283 4.84 1.56 -10.24
C ILE A 283 4.61 2.74 -11.18
N ILE A 284 3.37 2.96 -11.63
CA ILE A 284 3.03 4.14 -12.40
C ILE A 284 3.03 5.35 -11.47
N TYR A 285 3.88 6.34 -11.77
CA TYR A 285 3.91 7.62 -11.05
C TYR A 285 3.06 8.67 -11.74
N GLU A 286 3.07 8.72 -13.08
CA GLU A 286 2.22 9.61 -13.88
C GLU A 286 1.35 8.80 -14.83
N LEU A 287 0.03 8.99 -14.76
CA LEU A 287 -0.95 8.51 -15.73
C LEU A 287 -1.57 9.71 -16.44
N ILE A 288 -1.67 9.65 -17.76
CA ILE A 288 -2.32 10.68 -18.57
C ILE A 288 -3.68 10.18 -19.01
N ILE A 289 -4.74 10.92 -18.70
CA ILE A 289 -6.10 10.63 -19.13
C ILE A 289 -6.53 11.75 -20.09
N GLU A 290 -6.66 11.40 -21.36
CA GLU A 290 -7.15 12.28 -22.41
C GLU A 290 -8.65 12.08 -22.56
N GLY A 291 -9.42 13.16 -22.37
CA GLY A 291 -10.85 13.16 -22.60
C GLY A 291 -11.28 14.24 -23.59
N SER A 292 -12.54 14.18 -24.01
CA SER A 292 -13.09 15.06 -25.04
C SER A 292 -13.15 16.53 -24.65
N GLU A 293 -13.08 16.86 -23.35
CA GLU A 293 -13.05 18.24 -22.86
C GLU A 293 -11.66 18.72 -22.48
N ARG A 294 -10.82 17.82 -21.94
CA ARG A 294 -9.47 18.16 -21.45
C ARG A 294 -8.65 16.91 -21.19
N THR A 295 -7.34 17.11 -21.10
CA THR A 295 -6.37 16.08 -20.71
C THR A 295 -5.83 16.38 -19.32
N ILE A 296 -5.78 15.36 -18.47
CA ILE A 296 -5.20 15.47 -17.13
C ILE A 296 -3.99 14.54 -16.96
N LYS A 297 -2.99 15.02 -16.21
CA LYS A 297 -1.92 14.23 -15.63
C LYS A 297 -2.27 13.93 -14.19
N VAL A 298 -2.39 12.65 -13.87
CA VAL A 298 -2.68 12.14 -12.54
C VAL A 298 -1.41 11.55 -11.96
N GLN A 299 -0.97 12.07 -10.82
CA GLN A 299 0.23 11.63 -10.14
C GLN A 299 -0.08 10.81 -8.88
N THR A 300 0.85 9.91 -8.56
CA THR A 300 0.84 8.95 -7.43
C THR A 300 -0.16 7.80 -7.54
N GLU A 301 0.24 6.68 -6.96
CA GLU A 301 -0.50 5.41 -7.03
C GLU A 301 -1.93 5.52 -6.50
N TYR A 302 -2.14 6.26 -5.40
CA TYR A 302 -3.46 6.38 -4.79
C TYR A 302 -4.47 7.05 -5.74
N ASN A 303 -4.09 8.18 -6.36
CA ASN A 303 -5.00 8.89 -7.27
C ASN A 303 -5.28 8.05 -8.51
N ILE A 304 -4.25 7.39 -9.06
CA ILE A 304 -4.38 6.50 -10.23
C ILE A 304 -5.35 5.36 -9.92
N ARG A 305 -5.14 4.65 -8.80
CA ARG A 305 -6.00 3.53 -8.39
C ARG A 305 -7.42 3.96 -8.07
N ALA A 306 -7.61 5.18 -7.58
CA ALA A 306 -8.93 5.74 -7.29
C ALA A 306 -9.70 6.11 -8.55
N LEU A 307 -9.04 6.71 -9.55
CA LEU A 307 -9.68 7.15 -10.80
C LEU A 307 -9.91 6.00 -11.79
N LEU A 308 -9.23 4.87 -11.62
CA LEU A 308 -9.43 3.64 -12.39
C LEU A 308 -10.04 2.50 -11.56
N SER A 309 -10.72 2.81 -10.45
CA SER A 309 -11.24 1.79 -9.53
C SER A 309 -12.28 0.88 -10.19
N PRO A 310 -12.15 -0.46 -10.17
CA PRO A 310 -13.09 -1.38 -10.81
C PRO A 310 -14.32 -1.62 -9.91
N SER A 311 -15.07 -0.55 -9.61
CA SER A 311 -16.21 -0.60 -8.67
C SER A 311 -17.42 -1.37 -9.22
N LYS A 312 -17.44 -1.65 -10.52
CA LYS A 312 -18.50 -2.41 -11.21
C LYS A 312 -17.97 -3.62 -11.98
N ASP A 313 -16.67 -3.84 -11.94
CA ASP A 313 -15.98 -4.85 -12.73
C ASP A 313 -15.38 -5.90 -11.79
N THR A 314 -15.22 -7.10 -12.32
CA THR A 314 -14.56 -8.21 -11.61
C THR A 314 -13.07 -8.15 -11.88
N VAL A 315 -12.26 -8.02 -10.84
CA VAL A 315 -10.81 -8.23 -10.94
C VAL A 315 -10.50 -9.70 -10.76
N TYR A 316 -9.87 -10.32 -11.75
CA TYR A 316 -9.42 -11.70 -11.68
C TYR A 316 -7.99 -11.75 -11.18
N ARG A 317 -7.78 -12.51 -10.11
CA ARG A 317 -6.46 -12.81 -9.56
C ARG A 317 -5.81 -13.95 -10.34
N GLN A 318 -4.53 -14.22 -10.09
CA GLN A 318 -3.82 -15.31 -10.77
C GLN A 318 -4.34 -16.71 -10.42
N ASP A 319 -5.08 -16.85 -9.32
CA ASP A 319 -5.76 -18.08 -8.94
C ASP A 319 -7.13 -18.24 -9.64
N GLU A 320 -7.44 -17.34 -10.59
CA GLU A 320 -8.68 -17.24 -11.36
C GLU A 320 -9.93 -16.91 -10.53
N ASP A 321 -9.76 -16.61 -9.24
CA ASP A 321 -10.83 -16.11 -8.39
C ASP A 321 -11.11 -14.63 -8.71
N GLY A 322 -12.38 -14.32 -8.91
CA GLY A 322 -12.88 -12.96 -9.14
C GLY A 322 -13.15 -12.20 -7.83
N VAL A 323 -12.77 -10.93 -7.80
CA VAL A 323 -13.08 -9.99 -6.71
C VAL A 323 -13.83 -8.79 -7.28
N ASP A 324 -15.08 -8.64 -6.87
CA ASP A 324 -15.97 -7.58 -7.34
C ASP A 324 -15.88 -6.32 -6.47
N SER A 325 -16.33 -5.19 -7.04
CA SER A 325 -16.67 -3.97 -6.29
C SER A 325 -15.51 -3.34 -5.50
N LEU A 326 -14.28 -3.41 -6.04
CA LEU A 326 -13.14 -2.78 -5.39
C LEU A 326 -13.20 -1.25 -5.54
N SER A 327 -13.03 -0.54 -4.41
CA SER A 327 -13.07 0.93 -4.36
C SER A 327 -11.78 1.59 -4.89
N LEU A 328 -10.72 0.80 -5.07
CA LEU A 328 -9.41 1.12 -5.62
C LEU A 328 -8.93 -0.06 -6.46
N LEU A 329 -8.13 0.20 -7.51
CA LEU A 329 -7.34 -0.89 -8.12
C LEU A 329 -6.45 -1.58 -7.07
N PRO A 330 -6.09 -2.87 -7.24
CA PRO A 330 -5.24 -3.59 -6.29
C PRO A 330 -3.89 -2.91 -6.03
N SER A 331 -3.27 -2.37 -7.08
CA SER A 331 -2.01 -1.64 -7.03
C SER A 331 -1.87 -0.69 -8.24
N ALA A 332 -0.80 0.09 -8.31
CA ALA A 332 -0.42 0.86 -9.50
C ALA A 332 0.73 0.21 -10.31
N PHE A 333 0.97 -1.09 -10.11
CA PHE A 333 1.92 -1.88 -10.89
C PHE A 333 1.16 -2.61 -12.01
N PHE A 334 0.82 -1.90 -13.08
CA PHE A 334 0.10 -2.47 -14.22
C PHE A 334 0.52 -1.83 -15.54
N PHE A 335 0.18 -2.47 -16.65
CA PHE A 335 0.14 -1.88 -17.99
C PHE A 335 -1.29 -1.89 -18.52
N ILE A 336 -1.55 -1.09 -19.55
CA ILE A 336 -2.87 -0.90 -20.16
C ILE A 336 -2.78 -1.28 -21.64
N ASP A 337 -3.67 -2.17 -22.09
CA ASP A 337 -3.96 -2.35 -23.51
C ASP A 337 -5.31 -1.65 -23.83
N ASN A 338 -5.30 -0.74 -24.79
CA ASN A 338 -6.48 0.01 -25.21
C ASN A 338 -7.30 -0.79 -26.25
N ASN A 339 -8.58 -1.05 -25.97
CA ASN A 339 -9.47 -1.79 -26.86
C ASN A 339 -10.26 -0.80 -27.73
N MET A 340 -9.87 -0.71 -29.00
CA MET A 340 -10.46 0.23 -29.95
C MET A 340 -11.53 -0.44 -30.83
N GLU A 341 -12.67 0.21 -31.02
CA GLU A 341 -13.71 -0.17 -31.98
C GLU A 341 -14.07 1.05 -32.84
N ASP A 342 -14.10 0.90 -34.17
CA ASP A 342 -14.39 1.99 -35.12
C ASP A 342 -13.61 3.31 -34.87
N GLY A 343 -12.37 3.19 -34.39
CA GLY A 343 -11.50 4.34 -34.09
C GLY A 343 -11.80 5.05 -32.77
N LYS A 344 -12.65 4.49 -31.92
CA LYS A 344 -12.96 4.97 -30.57
C LYS A 344 -12.47 3.99 -29.52
N LEU A 345 -12.08 4.49 -28.36
CA LEU A 345 -11.76 3.66 -27.22
C LEU A 345 -13.06 3.20 -26.58
N GLU A 346 -13.31 1.89 -26.58
CA GLU A 346 -14.51 1.32 -25.95
C GLU A 346 -14.22 0.87 -24.53
N SER A 347 -13.08 0.20 -24.32
CA SER A 347 -12.61 -0.27 -23.01
C SER A 347 -11.10 -0.29 -22.90
N ILE A 348 -10.59 -0.47 -21.68
CA ILE A 348 -9.18 -0.76 -21.42
C ILE A 348 -9.05 -2.13 -20.75
N SER A 349 -8.00 -2.86 -21.10
CA SER A 349 -7.57 -4.07 -20.39
C SER A 349 -6.36 -3.71 -19.52
N ILE A 350 -6.50 -3.87 -18.20
CA ILE A 350 -5.44 -3.62 -17.24
C ILE A 350 -4.88 -4.96 -16.79
N THR A 351 -3.56 -5.16 -16.95
CA THR A 351 -2.86 -6.34 -16.44
C THR A 351 -1.72 -5.88 -15.54
N GLY A 352 -1.68 -6.42 -14.32
CA GLY A 352 -0.74 -5.98 -13.31
C GLY A 352 -0.45 -7.02 -12.25
N GLY A 353 0.10 -6.56 -11.13
CA GLY A 353 0.44 -7.41 -10.00
C GLY A 353 0.53 -6.68 -8.68
N GLY A 354 0.57 -7.45 -7.60
CA GLY A 354 0.64 -6.95 -6.24
C GLY A 354 -0.65 -6.34 -5.70
N TYR A 355 -0.66 -6.13 -4.39
CA TYR A 355 -1.73 -5.52 -3.62
C TYR A 355 -1.15 -4.57 -2.57
N GLY A 356 -1.47 -3.28 -2.70
CA GLY A 356 -0.95 -2.21 -1.86
C GLY A 356 0.06 -1.29 -2.56
N HIS A 357 0.71 -0.42 -1.78
CA HIS A 357 1.55 0.67 -2.29
C HIS A 357 2.97 0.24 -2.71
N GLY A 358 3.44 -0.93 -2.27
CA GLY A 358 4.70 -1.51 -2.73
C GLY A 358 5.99 -1.01 -2.07
N VAL A 359 5.92 -0.17 -1.03
CA VAL A 359 7.11 0.41 -0.37
C VAL A 359 7.47 -0.36 0.89
N GLY A 360 8.75 -0.65 1.07
CA GLY A 360 9.26 -1.35 2.23
C GLY A 360 8.99 -2.85 2.16
N MET A 361 8.31 -3.40 3.16
CA MET A 361 8.19 -4.84 3.35
C MET A 361 6.89 -5.42 2.76
N SER A 362 7.01 -6.46 1.93
CA SER A 362 5.87 -7.26 1.50
C SER A 362 5.57 -8.37 2.52
N GLN A 363 4.33 -8.44 3.03
CA GLN A 363 3.90 -9.46 3.99
C GLN A 363 3.95 -10.88 3.40
N ASN A 364 3.57 -11.04 2.13
CA ASN A 364 3.66 -12.31 1.42
C ASN A 364 5.12 -12.68 1.08
N GLY A 365 5.94 -11.70 0.69
CA GLY A 365 7.39 -11.90 0.57
C GLY A 365 8.05 -12.33 1.89
N VAL A 366 7.62 -11.80 3.04
CA VAL A 366 8.07 -12.24 4.37
C VAL A 366 7.76 -13.71 4.62
N LYS A 367 6.54 -14.15 4.26
CA LYS A 367 6.15 -15.57 4.39
C LYS A 367 7.07 -16.47 3.57
N SER A 368 7.32 -16.14 2.31
CA SER A 368 8.19 -16.95 1.45
C SER A 368 9.65 -16.96 1.90
N LEU A 369 10.20 -15.83 2.37
CA LEU A 369 11.54 -15.79 2.94
C LEU A 369 11.65 -16.63 4.21
N SER A 370 10.62 -16.60 5.07
CA SER A 370 10.55 -17.46 6.25
C SER A 370 10.44 -18.94 5.88
N ASP A 371 9.68 -19.30 4.84
CA ASP A 371 9.59 -20.68 4.34
C ASP A 371 10.93 -21.16 3.77
N ALA A 372 11.71 -20.24 3.20
CA ALA A 372 13.10 -20.47 2.80
C ALA A 372 14.09 -20.52 4.00
N GLY A 373 13.60 -20.45 5.24
CA GLY A 373 14.38 -20.64 6.46
C GLY A 373 15.05 -19.39 7.02
N LYS A 374 14.79 -18.20 6.47
CA LYS A 374 15.35 -16.94 6.97
C LYS A 374 14.74 -16.55 8.32
N LYS A 375 15.55 -16.00 9.21
CA LYS A 375 15.12 -15.45 10.51
C LYS A 375 14.59 -14.04 10.38
N TYR A 376 13.76 -13.61 11.33
CA TYR A 376 13.12 -12.29 11.26
C TYR A 376 14.12 -11.14 11.08
N GLU A 377 15.31 -11.20 11.70
CA GLU A 377 16.35 -10.17 11.51
C GLU A 377 16.88 -10.13 10.07
N GLU A 378 17.07 -11.30 9.45
CA GLU A 378 17.52 -11.41 8.05
C GLU A 378 16.46 -10.88 7.10
N ILE A 379 15.18 -11.18 7.37
CA ILE A 379 14.05 -10.73 6.56
C ILE A 379 13.89 -9.21 6.64
N ILE A 380 13.99 -8.63 7.84
CA ILE A 380 13.95 -7.16 8.02
C ILE A 380 15.07 -6.50 7.20
N LYS A 381 16.31 -6.99 7.32
CA LYS A 381 17.46 -6.46 6.57
C LYS A 381 17.35 -6.66 5.06
N TYR A 382 16.61 -7.67 4.62
CA TYR A 382 16.35 -7.91 3.21
C TYR A 382 15.48 -6.81 2.59
N PHE A 383 14.41 -6.39 3.30
CA PHE A 383 13.47 -5.35 2.85
C PHE A 383 13.97 -3.93 3.14
N TYR A 384 14.56 -3.70 4.30
CA TYR A 384 15.08 -2.39 4.70
C TYR A 384 16.62 -2.42 4.67
N LYS A 385 17.18 -2.14 3.50
CA LYS A 385 18.63 -2.27 3.29
C LYS A 385 19.42 -1.28 4.16
N GLY A 386 20.47 -1.78 4.81
CA GLY A 386 21.35 -0.95 5.63
C GLY A 386 20.81 -0.63 7.02
N THR A 387 19.68 -1.21 7.41
CA THR A 387 19.14 -1.06 8.77
C THR A 387 19.68 -2.10 9.73
N ASP A 388 19.61 -1.79 11.01
CA ASP A 388 19.85 -2.71 12.12
C ASP A 388 18.64 -2.82 13.03
N ILE A 389 18.69 -3.79 13.95
CA ILE A 389 17.66 -3.95 14.99
C ILE A 389 18.07 -3.10 16.19
N GLY A 390 17.24 -2.11 16.48
CA GLY A 390 17.34 -1.20 17.61
C GLY A 390 16.47 -1.61 18.80
N PHE A 391 16.44 -0.77 19.83
CA PHE A 391 15.67 -1.03 21.05
C PHE A 391 15.18 0.27 21.71
N ILE A 392 13.89 0.32 22.10
CA ILE A 392 13.24 1.57 22.58
C ILE A 392 13.06 1.69 24.10
N TYR A 393 13.46 0.66 24.86
CA TYR A 393 13.35 0.66 26.31
C TYR A 393 14.74 0.60 26.96
N GLU A 394 14.91 1.25 28.11
CA GLU A 394 16.18 1.21 28.86
C GLU A 394 16.36 -0.09 29.66
#